data_AF-K9W9Q2-F1
#
_entry.id   AF-K9W9Q2-F1
#
_cell.length_a   1.000
_cell.length_b   1.000
_cell.length_c   1.000
_cell.angle_alpha   90.00
_cell.angle_beta   90.00
_cell.angle_gamma   90.00
#
_symmetry.space_group_name_H-M   'P 1'
#
loop_
_entity.id
_entity.type
_entity.pdbx_description
1 polymer ?
#
loop_
_entity_poly.entity_id
_entity_poly.type
_entity_poly.pdbx_seq_one_letter_code
_entity_poly.pdbx_strand_id
1 'polypeptide(L)'
;MEVTFYTQSSRALGDIVKELAADSSSIRIAVAYLSADGLEEVRPYCQDIDVRIVCGVHGCISDLWALKDLVCRPDLQVQGHVFSGQNLFHPKLYIFNGVSEGMTALIGSPNFTFGGLKTNEEVYVGIRGQESAQPIRDAVNYFNNLWTQRSISVESYLLQHPEYKVKVPIHESLTPEQDKVLSSLKAVVQRETCFTFENEAIPTLFKEGRQTIPKKYNNSIASCNLMEPRQSTLFEIVLPDGSTVDGKIRYGNNNWGDYYEILVGDKDNRSKLNKLISENDMLEYYVDIVQRIVSIRRV
;
A
#
# COMPACT_ATOMS: atom_id res chain seq x y z
N MET A 1 35.59 10.60 0.78
CA MET A 1 34.41 9.72 0.76
C MET A 1 33.50 10.20 1.85
N GLU A 2 32.24 10.44 1.53
CA GLU A 2 31.21 10.92 2.43
C GLU A 2 30.13 9.83 2.56
N VAL A 3 29.61 9.66 3.78
CA VAL A 3 28.56 8.68 4.08
C VAL A 3 27.45 9.41 4.83
N THR A 4 26.23 9.29 4.32
CA THR A 4 25.06 10.00 4.85
C THR A 4 23.93 9.01 5.06
N PHE A 5 23.30 9.07 6.24
CA PHE A 5 22.12 8.27 6.55
C PHE A 5 20.86 9.06 6.22
N TYR A 6 19.91 8.42 5.56
CA TYR A 6 18.64 9.00 5.14
C TYR A 6 17.47 8.18 5.68
N THR A 7 16.40 8.90 5.97
CA THR A 7 15.08 8.34 6.27
C THR A 7 14.08 8.97 5.31
N GLN A 8 12.95 8.32 5.05
CA GLN A 8 11.91 8.92 4.20
C GLN A 8 11.48 10.31 4.70
N SER A 9 11.37 10.46 6.03
CA SER A 9 10.98 11.71 6.70
C SER A 9 12.03 12.83 6.60
N SER A 10 13.32 12.49 6.57
CA SER A 10 14.39 13.49 6.42
C SER A 10 14.61 13.84 4.96
N ARG A 11 14.60 12.84 4.08
CA ARG A 11 14.73 13.02 2.63
C ARG A 11 14.16 11.81 1.89
N ALA A 12 13.12 12.03 1.11
CA ALA A 12 12.53 10.98 0.27
C ALA A 12 13.51 10.51 -0.80
N LEU A 13 13.57 9.19 -1.06
CA LEU A 13 14.46 8.66 -2.10
C LEU A 13 14.19 9.30 -3.47
N GLY A 14 12.92 9.47 -3.83
CA GLY A 14 12.54 10.08 -5.11
C GLY A 14 13.11 11.49 -5.30
N ASP A 15 13.24 12.27 -4.22
CA ASP A 15 13.79 13.63 -4.28
C ASP A 15 15.31 13.58 -4.48
N ILE A 16 16.01 12.65 -3.83
CA ILE A 16 17.46 12.46 -4.05
C ILE A 16 17.73 11.94 -5.45
N VAL A 17 16.94 10.98 -5.95
CA VAL A 17 17.07 10.46 -7.32
C VAL A 17 16.96 11.60 -8.33
N LYS A 18 15.96 12.48 -8.16
CA LYS A 18 15.78 13.67 -9.01
C LYS A 18 17.02 14.57 -9.01
N GLU A 19 17.54 14.89 -7.83
CA GLU A 19 18.71 15.76 -7.70
C GLU A 19 19.97 15.14 -8.32
N LEU A 20 20.24 13.87 -8.02
CA LEU A 20 21.43 13.17 -8.53
C LEU A 20 21.33 12.92 -10.03
N ALA A 21 20.13 12.68 -10.57
CA ALA A 21 19.93 12.51 -12.00
C ALA A 21 20.34 13.78 -12.77
N ALA A 22 20.11 14.98 -12.22
CA ALA A 22 20.43 16.24 -12.89
C ALA A 22 21.94 16.44 -13.19
N ASP A 23 22.84 15.78 -12.45
CA ASP A 23 24.29 15.81 -12.71
C ASP A 23 24.83 14.43 -13.19
N SER A 24 23.97 13.46 -13.52
CA SER A 24 24.42 12.11 -13.84
C SER A 24 24.61 11.86 -15.33
N SER A 25 25.74 11.25 -15.69
CA SER A 25 25.99 10.69 -17.03
C SER A 25 25.36 9.32 -17.25
N SER A 26 25.16 8.56 -16.16
CA SER A 26 24.54 7.23 -16.19
C SER A 26 23.96 6.89 -14.83
N ILE A 27 22.90 6.08 -14.82
CA ILE A 27 22.24 5.60 -13.61
C ILE A 27 22.12 4.08 -13.69
N ARG A 28 22.47 3.38 -12.62
CA ARG A 28 22.37 1.91 -12.51
C ARG A 28 21.50 1.56 -11.31
N ILE A 29 20.46 0.75 -11.53
CA ILE A 29 19.45 0.43 -10.52
C ILE A 29 19.31 -1.09 -10.43
N ALA A 30 19.58 -1.67 -9.27
CA ALA A 30 19.32 -3.09 -8.98
C ALA A 30 18.29 -3.18 -7.84
N VAL A 31 17.07 -3.59 -8.17
CA VAL A 31 15.94 -3.59 -7.23
C VAL A 31 15.15 -4.89 -7.29
N ALA A 32 14.68 -5.34 -6.12
CA ALA A 32 13.83 -6.52 -6.04
C ALA A 32 12.53 -6.31 -6.82
N TYR A 33 11.88 -5.15 -6.60
CA TYR A 33 10.57 -4.82 -7.14
C TYR A 33 10.61 -3.53 -7.93
N LEU A 34 9.90 -3.55 -9.05
CA LEU A 34 9.74 -2.48 -10.00
C LEU A 34 8.25 -2.30 -10.29
N SER A 35 7.73 -1.07 -10.24
CA SER A 35 6.35 -0.77 -10.62
C SER A 35 6.26 0.37 -11.63
N ALA A 36 5.15 0.42 -12.38
CA ALA A 36 4.98 1.38 -13.47
C ALA A 36 4.91 2.83 -12.93
N ASP A 37 4.21 3.02 -11.81
CA ASP A 37 4.15 4.31 -11.11
C ASP A 37 5.52 4.79 -10.58
N GLY A 38 6.40 3.86 -10.17
CA GLY A 38 7.78 4.17 -9.79
C GLY A 38 8.62 4.65 -10.96
N LEU A 39 8.45 4.03 -12.14
CA LEU A 39 9.08 4.50 -13.38
C LEU A 39 8.57 5.88 -13.79
N GLU A 40 7.26 6.11 -13.74
CA GLU A 40 6.65 7.40 -14.08
C GLU A 40 7.13 8.53 -13.17
N GLU A 41 7.28 8.27 -11.85
CA GLU A 41 7.72 9.28 -10.88
C GLU A 41 9.08 9.89 -11.23
N VAL A 42 10.04 9.07 -11.68
CA VAL A 42 11.41 9.55 -11.94
C VAL A 42 11.68 9.84 -13.42
N ARG A 43 10.81 9.39 -14.32
CA ARG A 43 10.95 9.53 -15.77
C ARG A 43 11.33 10.95 -16.22
N PRO A 44 10.71 12.03 -15.70
CA PRO A 44 11.04 13.39 -16.14
C PRO A 44 12.50 13.79 -15.91
N TYR A 45 13.21 13.11 -15.00
CA TYR A 45 14.57 13.46 -14.60
C TYR A 45 15.63 12.58 -15.26
N CYS A 46 15.22 11.47 -15.89
CA CYS A 46 16.11 10.51 -16.54
C CYS A 46 16.23 10.74 -18.06
N GLN A 47 15.75 11.88 -18.56
CA GLN A 47 15.87 12.23 -19.98
C GLN A 47 17.35 12.40 -20.35
N ASP A 48 17.76 11.79 -21.47
CA ASP A 48 19.13 11.85 -22.00
C ASP A 48 20.24 11.23 -21.11
N ILE A 49 19.86 10.38 -20.16
CA ILE A 49 20.79 9.64 -19.29
C ILE A 49 20.78 8.15 -19.68
N ASP A 50 21.95 7.50 -19.75
CA ASP A 50 22.03 6.03 -19.86
C ASP A 50 21.56 5.40 -18.54
N VAL A 51 20.31 4.94 -18.50
CA VAL A 51 19.71 4.29 -17.33
C VAL A 51 19.63 2.79 -17.55
N ARG A 52 20.16 2.03 -16.59
CA ARG A 52 20.14 0.56 -16.61
C ARG A 52 19.48 0.02 -15.37
N ILE A 53 18.47 -0.82 -15.56
CA ILE A 53 17.67 -1.39 -14.47
C ILE A 53 17.76 -2.92 -14.51
N VAL A 54 18.20 -3.53 -13.41
CA VAL A 54 18.05 -4.97 -13.16
C VAL A 54 16.95 -5.13 -12.11
N CYS A 55 15.89 -5.84 -12.47
CA CYS A 55 14.76 -6.10 -11.58
C CYS A 55 14.58 -7.59 -11.27
N GLY A 56 13.97 -7.87 -10.12
CA GLY A 56 13.49 -9.19 -9.77
C GLY A 56 12.10 -9.46 -10.32
N VAL A 57 11.78 -10.72 -10.56
CA VAL A 57 10.45 -11.18 -11.02
C VAL A 57 9.87 -12.26 -10.10
N HIS A 58 10.59 -12.60 -9.03
CA HIS A 58 10.15 -13.57 -8.03
C HIS A 58 8.79 -13.16 -7.44
N GLY A 59 7.85 -14.10 -7.40
CA GLY A 59 6.50 -13.85 -6.93
C GLY A 59 5.64 -12.98 -7.87
N CYS A 60 6.10 -12.68 -9.09
CA CYS A 60 5.38 -11.78 -10.01
C CYS A 60 5.07 -10.40 -9.40
N ILE A 61 5.95 -9.93 -8.50
CA ILE A 61 5.74 -8.69 -7.73
C ILE A 61 6.12 -7.46 -8.54
N SER A 62 7.13 -7.56 -9.42
CA SER A 62 7.39 -6.49 -10.39
C SER A 62 6.24 -6.43 -11.40
N ASP A 63 5.75 -5.22 -11.63
CA ASP A 63 4.57 -4.98 -12.45
C ASP A 63 4.85 -5.33 -13.92
N LEU A 64 3.96 -6.12 -14.54
CA LEU A 64 4.02 -6.43 -15.96
C LEU A 64 3.97 -5.16 -16.81
N TRP A 65 3.24 -4.13 -16.38
CA TRP A 65 3.19 -2.86 -17.08
C TRP A 65 4.55 -2.16 -17.04
N ALA A 66 5.24 -2.19 -15.90
CA ALA A 66 6.59 -1.65 -15.80
C ALA A 66 7.57 -2.39 -16.74
N LEU A 67 7.48 -3.72 -16.81
CA LEU A 67 8.30 -4.52 -17.73
C LEU A 67 7.97 -4.20 -19.20
N LYS A 68 6.70 -4.05 -19.54
CA LYS A 68 6.27 -3.66 -20.89
C LYS A 68 6.76 -2.27 -21.26
N ASP A 69 6.70 -1.31 -20.34
CA ASP A 69 7.18 0.04 -20.57
C ASP A 69 8.67 0.05 -20.93
N LEU A 70 9.48 -0.76 -20.24
CA LEU A 70 10.92 -0.91 -20.54
C LEU A 70 11.22 -1.48 -21.94
N VAL A 71 10.25 -2.10 -22.61
CA VAL A 71 10.41 -2.68 -23.95
C VAL A 71 9.76 -1.80 -25.01
N CYS A 72 8.53 -1.36 -24.77
CA CYS A 72 7.70 -0.68 -25.75
C CYS A 72 7.97 0.83 -25.86
N ARG A 73 8.80 1.40 -24.98
CA ARG A 73 9.13 2.82 -24.94
C ARG A 73 10.63 3.07 -25.08
N PRO A 74 11.22 2.79 -26.26
CA PRO A 74 12.65 3.00 -26.52
C PRO A 74 13.04 4.49 -26.53
N ASP A 75 12.08 5.42 -26.52
CA ASP A 75 12.30 6.85 -26.28
C ASP A 75 12.84 7.12 -24.87
N LEU A 76 12.59 6.22 -23.94
CA LEU A 76 13.27 6.18 -22.66
C LEU A 76 14.65 5.57 -22.93
N GLN A 77 15.74 6.31 -22.69
CA GLN A 77 17.10 5.76 -22.67
C GLN A 77 17.32 4.84 -21.45
N VAL A 78 16.34 3.97 -21.18
CA VAL A 78 16.23 3.09 -20.03
C VAL A 78 16.24 1.67 -20.54
N GLN A 79 17.29 0.93 -20.20
CA GLN A 79 17.44 -0.47 -20.54
C GLN A 79 17.01 -1.34 -19.35
N GLY A 80 16.06 -2.24 -19.60
CA GLY A 80 15.53 -3.17 -18.62
C GLY A 80 16.11 -4.57 -18.74
N HIS A 81 16.57 -5.12 -17.62
CA HIS A 81 17.00 -6.51 -17.46
C HIS A 81 16.26 -7.19 -16.30
N VAL A 82 16.03 -8.49 -16.43
CA VAL A 82 15.47 -9.37 -15.40
C VAL A 82 16.56 -10.29 -14.87
N PHE A 83 16.70 -10.36 -13.54
CA PHE A 83 17.62 -11.29 -12.90
C PHE A 83 17.27 -12.76 -13.22
N SER A 84 18.27 -13.54 -13.65
CA SER A 84 18.10 -14.92 -14.13
C SER A 84 18.67 -15.99 -13.18
N GLY A 85 19.14 -15.60 -11.99
CA GLY A 85 19.65 -16.56 -11.01
C GLY A 85 18.54 -17.29 -10.25
N GLN A 86 18.90 -18.43 -9.64
CA GLN A 86 17.96 -19.27 -8.87
C GLN A 86 17.66 -18.75 -7.46
N ASN A 87 18.47 -17.84 -6.94
CA ASN A 87 18.26 -17.25 -5.61
C ASN A 87 17.22 -16.13 -5.66
N LEU A 88 16.59 -15.86 -4.52
CA LEU A 88 15.74 -14.69 -4.35
C LEU A 88 16.54 -13.41 -4.64
N PHE A 89 16.13 -12.65 -5.65
CA PHE A 89 16.72 -11.37 -5.98
C PHE A 89 16.10 -10.27 -5.12
N HIS A 90 16.85 -9.79 -4.13
CA HIS A 90 16.33 -8.78 -3.19
C HIS A 90 17.20 -7.53 -2.96
N PRO A 91 18.13 -7.11 -3.85
CA PRO A 91 18.85 -5.86 -3.63
C PRO A 91 17.91 -4.65 -3.74
N LYS A 92 18.33 -3.53 -3.15
CA LYS A 92 17.86 -2.18 -3.49
C LYS A 92 19.08 -1.26 -3.52
N LEU A 93 19.62 -1.09 -4.72
CA LEU A 93 20.87 -0.38 -4.98
C LEU A 93 20.65 0.57 -6.14
N TYR A 94 21.06 1.82 -5.95
CA TYR A 94 21.03 2.88 -6.95
C TYR A 94 22.44 3.47 -7.05
N ILE A 95 22.98 3.58 -8.25
CA ILE A 95 24.32 4.14 -8.50
C ILE A 95 24.20 5.24 -9.54
N PHE A 96 24.71 6.41 -9.18
CA PHE A 96 24.72 7.62 -9.98
C PHE A 96 26.16 7.95 -10.34
N ASN A 97 26.44 8.05 -11.63
CA ASN A 97 27.74 8.48 -12.12
C ASN A 97 27.70 9.99 -12.43
N GLY A 98 28.01 10.80 -11.42
CA GLY A 98 28.02 12.25 -11.53
C GLY A 98 29.09 12.75 -12.50
N VAL A 99 28.76 13.78 -13.25
CA VAL A 99 29.65 14.41 -14.23
C VAL A 99 30.68 15.27 -13.51
N SER A 100 30.29 15.95 -12.43
CA SER A 100 31.15 16.90 -11.71
C SER A 100 31.58 16.42 -10.33
N GLU A 101 30.79 15.55 -9.69
CA GLU A 101 30.91 15.28 -8.25
C GLU A 101 31.36 13.84 -7.89
N GLY A 102 31.80 13.06 -8.88
CA GLY A 102 32.16 11.65 -8.72
C GLY A 102 30.93 10.73 -8.72
N MET A 103 31.00 9.61 -8.01
CA MET A 103 29.93 8.63 -7.95
C MET A 103 29.19 8.66 -6.62
N THR A 104 27.89 8.39 -6.67
CA THR A 104 27.04 8.22 -5.49
C THR A 104 26.34 6.87 -5.55
N ALA A 105 26.44 6.06 -4.48
CA ALA A 105 25.68 4.84 -4.30
C ALA A 105 24.65 5.01 -3.17
N LEU A 106 23.38 4.71 -3.43
CA LEU A 106 22.31 4.66 -2.44
C LEU A 106 21.91 3.20 -2.20
N ILE A 107 21.94 2.77 -0.94
CA ILE A 107 21.70 1.38 -0.53
C ILE A 107 20.77 1.35 0.67
N GLY A 108 19.70 0.56 0.62
CA GLY A 108 18.79 0.46 1.77
C GLY A 108 17.57 -0.43 1.54
N SER A 109 16.46 -0.06 2.17
CA SER A 109 15.17 -0.74 2.05
C SER A 109 14.29 -0.37 0.83
N PRO A 110 14.37 0.83 0.20
CA PRO A 110 13.36 1.26 -0.77
C PRO A 110 13.49 0.57 -2.13
N ASN A 111 12.44 -0.13 -2.55
CA ASN A 111 12.31 -0.63 -3.93
C ASN A 111 11.95 0.50 -4.90
N PHE A 112 12.04 0.23 -6.21
CA PHE A 112 11.71 1.21 -7.24
C PHE A 112 10.21 1.19 -7.55
N THR A 113 9.44 1.60 -6.54
CA THR A 113 7.99 1.72 -6.59
C THR A 113 7.57 3.08 -6.06
N PHE A 114 6.37 3.55 -6.39
CA PHE A 114 5.89 4.83 -5.84
C PHE A 114 5.97 4.84 -4.30
N GLY A 115 5.57 3.74 -3.66
CA GLY A 115 5.70 3.55 -2.22
C GLY A 115 7.13 3.73 -1.71
N GLY A 116 8.09 2.99 -2.27
CA GLY A 116 9.49 3.06 -1.85
C GLY A 116 10.17 4.41 -2.16
N LEU A 117 9.68 5.14 -3.16
CA LEU A 117 10.22 6.46 -3.52
C LEU A 117 9.65 7.60 -2.67
N LYS A 118 8.37 7.51 -2.22
CA LYS A 118 7.63 8.66 -1.68
C LYS A 118 6.92 8.44 -0.35
N THR A 119 6.34 7.28 -0.09
CA THR A 119 5.35 7.17 1.01
C THR A 119 5.68 6.14 2.08
N ASN A 120 6.47 5.12 1.78
CA ASN A 120 6.86 4.10 2.74
C ASN A 120 7.82 4.66 3.80
N GLU A 121 7.80 4.10 5.00
CA GLU A 121 8.88 4.35 5.96
C GLU A 121 10.12 3.57 5.53
N GLU A 122 11.10 4.28 4.99
CA GLU A 122 12.30 3.70 4.37
C GLU A 122 13.56 4.28 5.02
N VAL A 123 14.61 3.46 5.08
CA VAL A 123 15.94 3.88 5.52
C VAL A 123 16.98 3.45 4.50
N TYR A 124 17.95 4.33 4.24
CA TYR A 124 19.00 4.06 3.28
C TYR A 124 20.23 4.91 3.56
N VAL A 125 21.37 4.46 3.04
CA VAL A 125 22.66 5.13 3.17
C VAL A 125 23.12 5.59 1.81
N GLY A 126 23.54 6.85 1.71
CA GLY A 126 24.26 7.37 0.56
C GLY A 126 25.76 7.35 0.81
N ILE A 127 26.51 6.84 -0.15
CA ILE A 127 27.98 6.82 -0.16
C ILE A 127 28.44 7.61 -1.38
N ARG A 128 29.13 8.73 -1.15
CA ARG A 128 29.63 9.61 -2.20
C ARG A 128 31.16 9.64 -2.23
N GLY A 129 31.74 9.56 -3.42
CA GLY A 129 33.18 9.53 -3.58
C GLY A 129 33.64 9.28 -5.01
N GLN A 130 34.95 9.08 -5.16
CA GLN A 130 35.53 8.70 -6.44
C GLN A 130 35.23 7.24 -6.76
N GLU A 131 35.18 6.86 -8.04
CA GLU A 131 35.00 5.47 -8.50
C GLU A 131 36.03 4.52 -7.87
N SER A 132 37.22 5.02 -7.57
CA SER A 132 38.29 4.26 -6.93
C SER A 132 38.03 3.94 -5.44
N ALA A 133 37.05 4.56 -4.78
CA ALA A 133 36.70 4.25 -3.41
C ALA A 133 36.10 2.83 -3.32
N GLN A 134 36.63 2.01 -2.40
CA GLN A 134 36.30 0.58 -2.33
C GLN A 134 34.79 0.29 -2.30
N PRO A 135 33.95 0.94 -1.47
CA PRO A 135 32.51 0.63 -1.43
C PRO A 135 31.78 0.96 -2.75
N ILE A 136 32.20 2.01 -3.45
CA ILE A 136 31.62 2.41 -4.73
C ILE A 136 32.03 1.39 -5.80
N ARG A 137 33.31 1.05 -5.85
CA ARG A 137 33.85 0.04 -6.76
C ARG A 137 33.14 -1.30 -6.59
N ASP A 138 32.90 -1.71 -5.35
CA ASP A 138 32.19 -2.97 -5.05
C ASP A 138 30.73 -2.92 -5.50
N ALA A 139 30.03 -1.81 -5.27
CA ALA A 139 28.66 -1.62 -5.75
C ALA A 139 28.58 -1.65 -7.29
N VAL A 140 29.50 -0.98 -7.98
CA VAL A 140 29.60 -0.97 -9.45
C VAL A 140 29.92 -2.38 -9.98
N ASN A 141 30.89 -3.07 -9.38
CA ASN A 141 31.24 -4.44 -9.78
C ASN A 141 30.08 -5.41 -9.57
N TYR A 142 29.37 -5.30 -8.44
CA TYR A 142 28.17 -6.08 -8.18
C TYR A 142 27.12 -5.86 -9.27
N PHE A 143 26.80 -4.60 -9.58
CA PHE A 143 25.84 -4.27 -10.64
C PHE A 143 26.30 -4.80 -12.00
N ASN A 144 27.55 -4.58 -12.38
CA ASN A 144 28.08 -5.02 -13.67
C ASN A 144 28.01 -6.54 -13.82
N ASN A 145 28.28 -7.30 -12.75
CA ASN A 145 28.11 -8.74 -12.74
C ASN A 145 26.64 -9.16 -12.90
N LEU A 146 25.70 -8.46 -12.25
CA LEU A 146 24.27 -8.68 -12.47
C LEU A 146 23.88 -8.44 -13.92
N TRP A 147 24.29 -7.30 -14.47
CA TRP A 147 23.95 -6.85 -15.82
C TRP A 147 24.48 -7.80 -16.91
N THR A 148 25.74 -8.22 -16.79
CA THR A 148 26.43 -8.96 -17.85
C THR A 148 26.30 -10.48 -17.73
N GLN A 149 26.18 -11.02 -16.52
CA GLN A 149 26.26 -12.47 -16.29
C GLN A 149 25.04 -13.09 -15.62
N ARG A 150 24.21 -12.30 -14.94
CA ARG A 150 23.10 -12.83 -14.10
C ARG A 150 21.75 -12.21 -14.42
N SER A 151 21.59 -11.69 -15.63
CA SER A 151 20.32 -11.17 -16.10
C SER A 151 20.17 -11.37 -17.60
N ILE A 152 18.93 -11.28 -18.07
CA ILE A 152 18.57 -11.25 -19.49
C ILE A 152 17.73 -10.00 -19.75
N SER A 153 17.66 -9.53 -21.01
CA SER A 153 16.81 -8.37 -21.33
C SER A 153 15.35 -8.66 -20.97
N VAL A 154 14.61 -7.63 -20.57
CA VAL A 154 13.17 -7.76 -20.25
C VAL A 154 12.39 -8.32 -21.44
N GLU A 155 12.71 -7.89 -22.67
CA GLU A 155 12.13 -8.44 -23.89
C GLU A 155 12.34 -9.96 -23.99
N SER A 156 13.57 -10.43 -23.80
CA SER A 156 13.88 -11.87 -23.84
C SER A 156 13.12 -12.63 -22.75
N TYR A 157 13.01 -12.06 -21.56
CA TYR A 157 12.27 -12.64 -20.45
C TYR A 157 10.78 -12.79 -20.78
N LEU A 158 10.13 -11.72 -21.26
CA LEU A 158 8.70 -11.74 -21.60
C LEU A 158 8.39 -12.70 -22.76
N LEU A 159 9.31 -12.88 -23.72
CA LEU A 159 9.19 -13.88 -24.78
C LEU A 159 9.31 -15.32 -24.27
N GLN A 160 10.19 -15.56 -23.29
CA GLN A 160 10.38 -16.88 -22.68
C GLN A 160 9.29 -17.23 -21.67
N HIS A 161 8.62 -16.23 -21.11
CA HIS A 161 7.59 -16.37 -20.07
C HIS A 161 6.28 -15.66 -20.47
N PRO A 162 5.59 -16.11 -21.54
CA PRO A 162 4.32 -15.52 -21.98
C PRO A 162 3.20 -15.65 -20.92
N GLU A 163 3.36 -16.56 -19.96
CA GLU A 163 2.48 -16.72 -18.80
C GLU A 163 2.69 -15.66 -17.71
N TYR A 164 3.74 -14.83 -17.79
CA TYR A 164 4.01 -13.80 -16.79
C TYR A 164 2.86 -12.79 -16.76
N LYS A 165 2.06 -12.89 -15.70
CA LYS A 165 0.93 -12.01 -15.40
C LYS A 165 1.18 -11.41 -14.02
N VAL A 166 0.79 -10.15 -13.84
CA VAL A 166 0.79 -9.53 -12.51
C VAL A 166 -0.01 -10.45 -11.60
N LYS A 167 0.65 -11.04 -10.59
CA LYS A 167 -0.11 -11.54 -9.46
C LYS A 167 -0.50 -10.30 -8.69
N VAL A 168 -1.79 -9.98 -8.73
CA VAL A 168 -2.45 -9.19 -7.67
C VAL A 168 -1.82 -9.62 -6.35
N PRO A 169 -1.38 -8.67 -5.48
CA PRO A 169 -0.43 -8.92 -4.40
C PRO A 169 -0.64 -10.31 -3.83
N ILE A 170 0.37 -11.17 -3.98
CA ILE A 170 0.36 -12.46 -3.33
C ILE A 170 0.29 -12.13 -1.84
N HIS A 171 -0.92 -12.16 -1.26
CA HIS A 171 -1.06 -12.69 0.08
C HIS A 171 -0.32 -14.02 0.01
N GLU A 172 0.85 -14.09 0.66
CA GLU A 172 1.65 -15.31 0.77
C GLU A 172 0.69 -16.47 0.88
N SER A 173 0.71 -17.40 -0.07
CA SER A 173 -0.19 -18.55 -0.02
C SER A 173 0.15 -19.30 1.25
N LEU A 174 -0.67 -19.10 2.27
CA LEU A 174 -0.47 -19.65 3.59
C LEU A 174 -0.45 -21.17 3.45
N THR A 175 0.49 -21.83 4.12
CA THR A 175 0.39 -23.28 4.27
C THR A 175 -0.94 -23.63 4.96
N PRO A 176 -1.50 -24.84 4.80
CA PRO A 176 -2.72 -25.22 5.50
C PRO A 176 -2.68 -24.98 7.02
N GLU A 177 -1.50 -25.09 7.64
CA GLU A 177 -1.27 -24.75 9.04
C GLU A 177 -1.29 -23.24 9.30
N GLN A 178 -0.62 -22.44 8.46
CA GLN A 178 -0.69 -20.98 8.56
C GLN A 178 -2.09 -20.44 8.29
N ASP A 179 -2.85 -21.05 7.37
CA ASP A 179 -4.24 -20.72 7.07
C ASP A 179 -5.15 -21.05 8.25
N LYS A 180 -4.93 -22.18 8.92
CA LYS A 180 -5.66 -22.56 10.13
C LYS A 180 -5.36 -21.60 11.28
N VAL A 181 -4.09 -21.22 11.46
CA VAL A 181 -3.68 -20.22 12.46
C VAL A 181 -4.30 -18.86 12.14
N LEU A 182 -4.21 -18.39 10.89
CA LEU A 182 -4.78 -17.12 10.49
C LEU A 182 -6.31 -17.12 10.61
N SER A 183 -6.98 -18.21 10.23
CA SER A 183 -8.42 -18.36 10.40
C SER A 183 -8.83 -18.33 11.87
N SER A 184 -8.03 -18.95 12.74
CA SER A 184 -8.24 -18.90 14.20
C SER A 184 -8.05 -17.49 14.74
N LEU A 185 -6.99 -16.79 14.31
CA LEU A 185 -6.74 -15.39 14.69
C LEU A 185 -7.84 -14.45 14.18
N LYS A 186 -8.25 -14.58 12.92
CA LYS A 186 -9.37 -13.83 12.32
C LYS A 186 -10.67 -14.08 13.07
N ALA A 187 -10.96 -15.32 13.48
CA ALA A 187 -12.15 -15.64 14.24
C ALA A 187 -12.13 -15.05 15.66
N VAL A 188 -10.96 -14.96 16.30
CA VAL A 188 -10.81 -14.26 17.59
C VAL A 188 -11.02 -12.75 17.41
N VAL A 189 -10.36 -12.14 16.42
CA VAL A 189 -10.51 -10.70 16.13
C VAL A 189 -11.96 -10.36 15.76
N GLN A 190 -12.61 -11.13 14.87
CA GLN A 190 -14.02 -10.91 14.51
C GLN A 190 -14.97 -11.03 15.70
N ARG A 191 -14.70 -11.90 16.68
CA ARG A 191 -15.51 -11.97 17.91
C ARG A 191 -15.37 -10.74 18.80
N GLU A 192 -14.22 -10.06 18.74
CA GLU A 192 -13.93 -8.88 19.55
C GLU A 192 -14.30 -7.56 18.86
N THR A 193 -14.36 -7.56 17.51
CA THR A 193 -14.54 -6.34 16.70
C THR A 193 -15.86 -6.29 15.94
N CYS A 194 -16.64 -7.37 15.93
CA CYS A 194 -17.94 -7.41 15.27
C CYS A 194 -19.02 -7.82 16.27
N PHE A 195 -20.21 -7.25 16.11
CA PHE A 195 -21.37 -7.63 16.92
C PHE A 195 -22.68 -7.40 16.17
N THR A 196 -23.69 -8.19 16.54
CA THR A 196 -25.04 -8.04 16.04
C THR A 196 -25.98 -7.62 17.17
N PHE A 197 -26.94 -6.77 16.87
CA PHE A 197 -28.05 -6.50 17.77
C PHE A 197 -29.32 -6.21 16.99
N GLU A 198 -30.46 -6.49 17.61
CA GLU A 198 -31.76 -6.17 17.06
C GLU A 198 -32.36 -5.00 17.84
N ASN A 199 -33.03 -4.09 17.14
CA ASN A 199 -33.82 -3.01 17.72
C ASN A 199 -35.00 -2.69 16.80
N GLU A 200 -36.11 -2.26 17.40
CA GLU A 200 -37.22 -1.68 16.65
C GLU A 200 -36.79 -0.36 15.99
N ALA A 201 -37.32 -0.11 14.78
CA ALA A 201 -37.19 1.15 14.10
C ALA A 201 -37.96 2.25 14.86
N ILE A 202 -37.23 3.04 15.66
CA ILE A 202 -37.79 4.10 16.52
C ILE A 202 -37.91 5.45 15.79
N PRO A 203 -38.78 6.38 16.25
CA PRO A 203 -38.96 7.70 15.61
C PRO A 203 -37.67 8.52 15.40
N THR A 204 -36.69 8.36 16.29
CA THR A 204 -35.38 9.03 16.18
C THR A 204 -34.60 8.57 14.94
N LEU A 205 -34.73 7.29 14.54
CA LEU A 205 -34.12 6.76 13.33
C LEU A 205 -34.74 7.43 12.09
N PHE A 206 -36.06 7.57 12.03
CA PHE A 206 -36.75 8.21 10.91
C PHE A 206 -36.48 9.71 10.80
N LYS A 207 -36.55 10.41 11.94
CA LYS A 207 -36.44 11.88 11.97
C LYS A 207 -35.00 12.36 11.83
N GLU A 208 -34.07 11.64 12.45
CA GLU A 208 -32.70 12.11 12.62
C GLU A 208 -31.66 11.16 12.04
N GLY A 209 -32.04 9.94 11.64
CA GLY A 209 -31.11 8.92 11.16
C GLY A 209 -30.32 8.25 12.28
N ARG A 210 -30.78 8.36 13.54
CA ARG A 210 -30.03 7.93 14.73
C ARG A 210 -30.58 6.64 15.31
N GLN A 211 -29.71 5.65 15.46
CA GLN A 211 -29.99 4.41 16.19
C GLN A 211 -28.96 4.22 17.32
N THR A 212 -29.43 4.15 18.57
CA THR A 212 -28.55 3.86 19.70
C THR A 212 -28.09 2.41 19.68
N ILE A 213 -26.79 2.20 19.88
CA ILE A 213 -26.18 0.89 20.04
C ILE A 213 -26.35 0.44 21.52
N PRO A 214 -26.75 -0.81 21.79
CA PRO A 214 -26.88 -1.29 23.17
C PRO A 214 -25.58 -1.14 23.97
N LYS A 215 -25.67 -0.60 25.20
CA LYS A 215 -24.51 -0.26 26.05
C LYS A 215 -23.54 -1.42 26.28
N LYS A 216 -24.01 -2.67 26.21
CA LYS A 216 -23.15 -3.86 26.35
C LYS A 216 -22.02 -3.92 25.31
N TYR A 217 -22.14 -3.22 24.19
CA TYR A 217 -21.11 -3.14 23.14
C TYR A 217 -20.19 -1.91 23.25
N ASN A 218 -20.42 -1.01 24.21
CA ASN A 218 -19.60 0.20 24.38
C ASN A 218 -18.12 -0.15 24.58
N ASN A 219 -17.82 -1.21 25.34
CA ASN A 219 -16.44 -1.62 25.58
C ASN A 219 -15.77 -2.13 24.31
N SER A 220 -16.45 -2.95 23.50
CA SER A 220 -15.93 -3.43 22.21
C SER A 220 -15.63 -2.28 21.25
N ILE A 221 -16.50 -1.27 21.23
CA ILE A 221 -16.33 -0.07 20.42
C ILE A 221 -15.16 0.78 20.93
N ALA A 222 -15.03 0.96 22.25
CA ALA A 222 -13.99 1.77 22.88
C ALA A 222 -12.61 1.12 22.88
N SER A 223 -12.52 -0.22 22.92
CA SER A 223 -11.26 -0.97 22.93
C SER A 223 -10.61 -1.06 21.55
N CYS A 224 -11.39 -0.85 20.48
CA CYS A 224 -10.85 -0.76 19.14
C CYS A 224 -10.22 0.64 18.96
N ASN A 225 -8.88 0.71 18.97
CA ASN A 225 -8.05 1.90 18.73
C ASN A 225 -8.29 2.63 17.37
N LEU A 226 -9.35 2.28 16.64
CA LEU A 226 -9.73 2.82 15.34
C LEU A 226 -10.69 4.01 15.42
N MET A 227 -11.21 4.30 16.61
CA MET A 227 -11.91 5.54 16.91
C MET A 227 -11.05 6.35 17.87
N GLU A 228 -10.69 7.59 17.50
CA GLU A 228 -10.13 8.49 18.51
C GLU A 228 -11.11 8.57 19.69
N PRO A 229 -10.64 8.42 20.94
CA PRO A 229 -11.51 8.44 22.09
C PRO A 229 -12.45 9.65 22.03
N ARG A 230 -13.76 9.39 22.05
CA ARG A 230 -14.82 10.42 22.07
C ARG A 230 -15.06 11.18 20.74
N GLN A 231 -14.59 10.68 19.61
CA GLN A 231 -14.91 11.23 18.29
C GLN A 231 -15.93 10.40 17.51
N SER A 232 -16.50 10.98 16.45
CA SER A 232 -17.33 10.23 15.51
C SER A 232 -16.46 9.65 14.41
N THR A 233 -16.70 8.40 14.04
CA THR A 233 -15.94 7.68 13.02
C THR A 233 -16.83 7.35 11.83
N LEU A 234 -16.34 7.56 10.61
CA LEU A 234 -17.09 7.25 9.38
C LEU A 234 -17.24 5.74 9.19
N PHE A 235 -18.44 5.33 8.77
CA PHE A 235 -18.81 3.95 8.48
C PHE A 235 -19.59 3.91 7.17
N GLU A 236 -19.40 2.84 6.39
CA GLU A 236 -20.31 2.47 5.31
C GLU A 236 -21.53 1.78 5.92
N ILE A 237 -22.73 2.23 5.58
CA ILE A 237 -23.98 1.61 6.01
C ILE A 237 -24.62 0.89 4.83
N VAL A 238 -24.71 -0.43 4.93
CA VAL A 238 -25.45 -1.29 4.01
C VAL A 238 -26.92 -1.30 4.43
N LEU A 239 -27.78 -0.80 3.55
CA LEU A 239 -29.22 -0.72 3.74
C LEU A 239 -29.90 -2.08 3.50
N PRO A 240 -31.19 -2.25 3.88
CA PRO A 240 -31.91 -3.52 3.73
C PRO A 240 -32.00 -4.07 2.30
N ASP A 241 -31.90 -3.20 1.29
CA ASP A 241 -31.88 -3.60 -0.13
C ASP A 241 -30.47 -3.94 -0.66
N GLY A 242 -29.45 -3.89 0.19
CA GLY A 242 -28.05 -4.12 -0.15
C GLY A 242 -27.32 -2.90 -0.71
N SER A 243 -28.00 -1.78 -0.92
CA SER A 243 -27.33 -0.53 -1.33
C SER A 243 -26.53 0.06 -0.17
N THR A 244 -25.52 0.86 -0.47
CA THR A 244 -24.66 1.49 0.55
C THR A 244 -24.86 3.00 0.62
N VAL A 245 -24.73 3.53 1.84
CA VAL A 245 -24.75 4.97 2.13
C VAL A 245 -23.68 5.32 3.15
N ASP A 246 -23.17 6.55 3.08
CA ASP A 246 -22.27 7.06 4.11
C ASP A 246 -23.00 7.27 5.44
N GLY A 247 -22.34 6.88 6.52
CA GLY A 247 -22.78 7.11 7.87
C GLY A 247 -21.60 7.25 8.84
N LYS A 248 -21.91 7.26 10.13
CA LYS A 248 -20.90 7.28 11.19
C LYS A 248 -21.40 6.64 12.46
N ILE A 249 -20.48 6.09 13.25
CA ILE A 249 -20.74 5.82 14.66
C ILE A 249 -20.32 7.06 15.44
N ARG A 250 -21.27 7.66 16.16
CA ARG A 250 -21.06 8.84 16.99
C ARG A 250 -20.96 8.43 18.45
N TYR A 251 -19.98 8.97 19.16
CA TYR A 251 -19.92 8.96 20.61
C TYR A 251 -20.81 10.07 21.21
N GLY A 252 -21.55 9.73 22.26
CA GLY A 252 -22.29 10.67 23.07
C GLY A 252 -22.10 10.40 24.56
N ASN A 253 -22.32 11.42 25.38
CA ASN A 253 -22.33 11.33 26.83
C ASN A 253 -23.58 12.03 27.37
N ASN A 254 -24.25 11.43 28.34
CA ASN A 254 -25.35 12.03 29.07
C ASN A 254 -25.30 11.64 30.55
N ASN A 255 -26.31 12.03 31.33
CA ASN A 255 -26.39 11.74 32.77
C ASN A 255 -26.39 10.23 33.11
N TRP A 256 -26.60 9.36 32.13
CA TRP A 256 -26.59 7.90 32.27
C TRP A 256 -25.29 7.26 31.77
N GLY A 257 -24.28 8.07 31.43
CA GLY A 257 -22.96 7.65 30.98
C GLY A 257 -22.75 7.73 29.46
N ASP A 258 -21.68 7.09 29.03
CA ASP A 258 -21.26 7.04 27.62
C ASP A 258 -22.18 6.15 26.79
N TYR A 259 -22.41 6.53 25.54
CA TYR A 259 -23.14 5.73 24.56
C TYR A 259 -22.60 5.95 23.15
N TYR A 260 -22.91 4.99 22.29
CA TYR A 260 -22.64 5.08 20.86
C TYR A 260 -23.94 4.97 20.08
N GLU A 261 -23.98 5.63 18.93
CA GLU A 261 -25.11 5.56 18.01
C GLU A 261 -24.66 5.53 16.57
N ILE A 262 -25.38 4.78 15.76
CA ILE A 262 -25.25 4.78 14.31
C ILE A 262 -26.01 6.00 13.80
N LEU A 263 -25.35 6.81 12.98
CA LEU A 263 -25.93 7.92 12.26
C LEU A 263 -25.88 7.64 10.76
N VAL A 264 -27.05 7.50 10.16
CA VAL A 264 -27.24 7.40 8.71
C VAL A 264 -27.14 8.79 8.13
N GLY A 265 -26.09 9.05 7.33
CA GLY A 265 -25.51 10.34 6.96
C GLY A 265 -26.42 11.56 6.88
N ASP A 266 -26.55 12.15 5.70
CA ASP A 266 -27.31 13.38 5.48
C ASP A 266 -28.81 13.13 5.28
N LYS A 267 -29.56 14.16 4.88
CA LYS A 267 -31.00 14.06 4.62
C LYS A 267 -31.32 13.07 3.48
N ASP A 268 -30.46 12.96 2.48
CA ASP A 268 -30.69 12.11 1.32
C ASP A 268 -30.48 10.64 1.68
N ASN A 269 -29.42 10.33 2.43
CA ASN A 269 -29.18 8.97 2.93
C ASN A 269 -30.30 8.50 3.86
N ARG A 270 -30.79 9.37 4.76
CA ARG A 270 -31.96 9.07 5.60
C ARG A 270 -33.22 8.85 4.78
N SER A 271 -33.44 9.64 3.74
CA SER A 271 -34.59 9.45 2.84
C SER A 271 -34.52 8.11 2.09
N LYS A 272 -33.33 7.60 1.78
CA LYS A 272 -33.17 6.26 1.19
C LYS A 272 -33.57 5.18 2.19
N LEU A 273 -33.02 5.22 3.42
CA LEU A 273 -33.38 4.26 4.46
C LEU A 273 -34.89 4.28 4.77
N ASN A 274 -35.50 5.46 4.91
CA ASN A 274 -36.93 5.59 5.22
C ASN A 274 -37.87 5.01 4.14
N LYS A 275 -37.38 4.76 2.92
CA LYS A 275 -38.17 4.07 1.87
C LYS A 275 -38.14 2.55 2.02
N LEU A 276 -37.21 2.02 2.80
CA LEU A 276 -36.93 0.58 2.94
C LEU A 276 -37.43 -0.02 4.26
N ILE A 277 -37.80 0.82 5.23
CA ILE A 277 -38.26 0.41 6.55
C ILE A 277 -39.55 1.16 6.94
N SER A 278 -40.33 0.57 7.86
CA SER A 278 -41.54 1.14 8.47
C SER A 278 -41.36 1.32 9.97
N GLU A 279 -42.14 2.22 10.59
CA GLU A 279 -42.13 2.36 12.05
C GLU A 279 -42.47 1.03 12.73
N ASN A 280 -41.72 0.67 13.78
CA ASN A 280 -41.79 -0.60 14.50
C ASN A 280 -41.34 -1.85 13.73
N ASP A 281 -40.71 -1.70 12.56
CA ASP A 281 -39.98 -2.82 11.97
C ASP A 281 -38.87 -3.28 12.93
N MET A 282 -38.74 -4.59 13.12
CA MET A 282 -37.58 -5.16 13.79
C MET A 282 -36.40 -5.15 12.82
N LEU A 283 -35.32 -4.47 13.23
CA LEU A 283 -34.12 -4.32 12.44
C LEU A 283 -32.95 -5.01 13.14
N GLU A 284 -32.24 -5.86 12.41
CA GLU A 284 -30.95 -6.42 12.79
C GLU A 284 -29.84 -5.50 12.28
N TYR A 285 -28.92 -5.16 13.18
CA TYR A 285 -27.73 -4.36 12.92
C TYR A 285 -26.51 -5.24 13.13
N TYR A 286 -25.81 -5.56 12.05
CA TYR A 286 -24.47 -6.12 12.11
C TYR A 286 -23.45 -4.99 12.03
N VAL A 287 -22.58 -4.87 13.02
CA VAL A 287 -21.54 -3.85 13.09
C VAL A 287 -20.18 -4.53 13.03
N ASP A 288 -19.34 -4.14 12.07
CA ASP A 288 -17.92 -4.50 11.99
C ASP A 288 -17.08 -3.24 12.21
N ILE A 289 -16.49 -3.12 13.39
CA ILE A 289 -15.72 -1.93 13.79
C ILE A 289 -14.44 -1.79 12.95
N VAL A 290 -13.81 -2.91 12.56
CA VAL A 290 -12.54 -2.91 11.83
C VAL A 290 -12.75 -2.56 10.37
N GLN A 291 -13.75 -3.20 9.73
CA GLN A 291 -14.10 -2.90 8.34
C GLN A 291 -14.85 -1.57 8.19
N ARG A 292 -15.29 -0.98 9.32
CA ARG A 292 -16.11 0.23 9.36
C ARG A 292 -17.42 0.06 8.57
N ILE A 293 -18.07 -1.08 8.75
CA ILE A 293 -19.33 -1.43 8.09
C ILE A 293 -20.44 -1.59 9.13
N VAL A 294 -21.61 -1.06 8.83
CA VAL A 294 -22.88 -1.39 9.50
C VAL A 294 -23.83 -1.96 8.46
N SER A 295 -24.32 -3.18 8.64
CA SER A 295 -25.39 -3.73 7.81
C SER A 295 -26.71 -3.74 8.57
N ILE A 296 -27.74 -3.17 7.96
CA ILE A 296 -29.10 -3.12 8.48
C ILE A 296 -29.95 -4.11 7.68
N ARG A 297 -30.63 -5.01 8.38
CA ARG A 297 -31.57 -5.96 7.79
C ARG A 297 -32.90 -5.90 8.51
N ARG A 298 -33.98 -6.15 7.78
CA ARG A 298 -35.30 -6.36 8.38
C ARG A 298 -35.43 -7.83 8.79
N VAL A 299 -35.91 -8.07 10.01
CA VAL A 299 -36.15 -9.42 10.56
C VAL A 299 -37.64 -9.69 10.64
#